data_AF-A0A1D8GVM0-F1
#
_entry.id   AF-A0A1D8GVM0-F1
#
_cell.length_a   1.000
_cell.length_b   1.000
_cell.length_c   1.000
_cell.angle_alpha   90.00
_cell.angle_beta   90.00
_cell.angle_gamma   90.00
#
_symmetry.space_group_name_H-M   'P 1'
#
loop_
_entity.id
_entity.type
_entity.pdbx_description
1 polymer ?
#
loop_
_entity_poly.entity_id
_entity_poly.type
_entity_poly.pdbx_seq_one_letter_code
_entity_poly.pdbx_strand_id
1 'polypeptide(L)'
;SWAGARPERRAIAYDSVGIASHMGVLRRFIKVGETDLLVAELGLYAVRPDLERMGIAHSVGALTPTLRELGVPFAFGTVRHAMRNHVERYCQNGMASILTGVRVRSSIAEVNADLPSTRTEDPLVVIFPVGRPLNEWPPGTLIERNGSE
;
A
#
# COMPACT_ATOMS: atom_id res chain seq x y z
N SER A 1 -3.63 -0.61 10.01
CA SER A 1 -2.70 -0.63 11.14
C SER A 1 -1.99 -1.95 11.04
N TRP A 2 -0.79 -2.07 10.44
CA TRP A 2 -0.05 -3.32 10.17
C TRP A 2 0.33 -4.16 11.43
N ALA A 3 -0.42 -4.03 12.51
CA ALA A 3 -0.29 -4.73 13.77
C ALA A 3 -0.27 -6.24 13.51
N GLY A 4 0.87 -6.84 13.83
CA GLY A 4 1.12 -8.27 13.62
C GLY A 4 1.67 -8.64 12.23
N ALA A 5 1.59 -7.77 11.23
CA ALA A 5 2.14 -8.04 9.90
C ALA A 5 3.68 -7.98 9.93
N ARG A 6 4.33 -9.10 9.57
CA ARG A 6 5.78 -9.17 9.38
C ARG A 6 6.09 -8.91 7.90
N PRO A 7 6.62 -7.74 7.53
CA PRO A 7 6.97 -7.46 6.15
C PRO A 7 8.05 -8.43 5.65
N GLU A 8 7.95 -8.82 4.39
CA GLU A 8 8.95 -9.60 3.66
C GLU A 8 10.22 -8.78 3.42
N ARG A 9 10.07 -7.48 3.20
CA ARG A 9 11.16 -6.51 3.04
C ARG A 9 10.85 -5.22 3.77
N ARG A 10 11.89 -4.55 4.28
CA ARG A 10 11.79 -3.22 4.89
C ARG A 10 12.81 -2.30 4.23
N ALA A 11 12.36 -1.15 3.76
CA ALA A 11 13.24 -0.04 3.45
C ALA A 11 13.31 0.87 4.67
N ILE A 12 14.53 1.16 5.13
CA ILE A 12 14.79 2.08 6.24
C ILE A 12 15.81 3.09 5.75
N ALA A 13 15.43 4.36 5.72
CA ALA A 13 16.34 5.44 5.38
C ALA A 13 16.95 6.02 6.66
N TYR A 14 18.22 6.39 6.58
CA TYR A 14 18.96 7.00 7.67
C TYR A 14 19.57 8.34 7.23
N ASP A 15 19.68 9.25 8.19
CA ASP A 15 20.54 10.44 8.11
C ASP A 15 21.41 10.55 9.37
N SER A 16 22.12 11.66 9.54
CA SER A 16 22.99 11.88 10.70
C SER A 16 22.26 11.92 12.06
N VAL A 17 20.93 12.06 12.06
CA VAL A 17 20.08 12.15 13.27
C VAL A 17 19.37 10.82 13.54
N GLY A 18 19.48 9.83 12.63
CA GLY A 18 18.97 8.47 12.81
C GLY A 18 18.01 8.05 11.72
N ILE A 19 16.92 7.36 12.07
CA ILE A 19 15.92 6.89 11.09
C ILE A 19 15.16 8.10 10.54
N ALA A 20 15.28 8.29 9.24
CA ALA A 20 14.61 9.34 8.49
C ALA A 20 13.23 8.87 7.97
N SER A 21 13.13 7.62 7.52
CA SER A 21 11.87 7.04 7.03
C SER A 21 11.87 5.52 7.05
N HIS A 22 10.68 4.93 6.97
CA HIS A 22 10.47 3.49 6.88
C HIS A 22 9.31 3.16 5.94
N MET A 23 9.44 2.03 5.23
CA MET A 23 8.35 1.40 4.46
C MET A 23 8.49 -0.12 4.56
N GLY A 24 7.38 -0.81 4.84
CA GLY A 24 7.26 -2.25 4.81
C GLY A 24 6.64 -2.72 3.48
N VAL A 25 7.12 -3.86 2.99
CA VAL A 25 6.61 -4.55 1.81
C VAL A 25 6.30 -6.00 2.17
N LEU A 26 5.14 -6.49 1.77
CA LEU A 26 4.81 -7.91 1.78
C LEU A 26 4.16 -8.30 0.45
N ARG A 27 4.41 -9.51 -0.03
CA ARG A 27 3.60 -10.07 -1.12
C ARG A 27 2.35 -10.72 -0.56
N ARG A 28 1.21 -10.49 -1.20
CA ARG A 28 -0.02 -11.23 -0.92
C ARG A 28 -0.96 -11.25 -2.11
N PHE A 29 -1.90 -12.17 -2.08
CA PHE A 29 -3.05 -12.14 -2.97
C PHE A 29 -4.14 -11.27 -2.35
N ILE A 30 -4.66 -10.36 -3.16
CA ILE A 30 -5.90 -9.63 -2.91
C ILE A 30 -6.92 -10.05 -3.97
N LYS A 31 -8.21 -9.89 -3.70
CA LYS A 31 -9.26 -10.05 -4.71
C LYS A 31 -9.78 -8.68 -5.11
N VAL A 32 -9.73 -8.34 -6.39
CA VAL A 32 -10.27 -7.08 -6.96
C VAL A 32 -11.47 -7.43 -7.81
N GLY A 33 -12.67 -7.08 -7.36
CA GLY A 33 -13.90 -7.60 -7.96
C GLY A 33 -13.89 -9.13 -7.93
N GLU A 34 -13.78 -9.77 -9.09
CA GLU A 34 -13.68 -11.23 -9.19
C GLU A 34 -12.26 -11.77 -9.37
N THR A 35 -11.26 -10.92 -9.53
CA THR A 35 -9.89 -11.31 -9.91
C THR A 35 -8.99 -11.43 -8.69
N ASP A 36 -8.42 -12.63 -8.46
CA ASP A 36 -7.30 -12.80 -7.53
C ASP A 36 -6.01 -12.26 -8.14
N LEU A 37 -5.34 -11.37 -7.41
CA LEU A 37 -4.18 -10.62 -7.88
C LEU A 37 -3.07 -10.68 -6.84
N LEU A 38 -1.90 -11.18 -7.26
CA LEU A 38 -0.68 -11.03 -6.48
C LEU A 38 -0.24 -9.56 -6.51
N VAL A 39 -0.02 -8.96 -5.35
CA VAL A 39 0.49 -7.60 -5.20
C VAL A 39 1.61 -7.55 -4.18
N ALA A 40 2.46 -6.53 -4.28
CA ALA A 40 3.26 -6.08 -3.15
C ALA A 40 2.46 -5.05 -2.35
N GLU A 41 1.96 -5.43 -1.19
CA GLU A 41 1.33 -4.47 -0.30
C GLU A 41 2.38 -3.62 0.42
N LEU A 42 2.20 -2.30 0.33
CA LEU A 42 3.00 -1.29 0.97
C LEU A 42 2.30 -0.80 2.24
N GLY A 43 3.05 -0.69 3.32
CA GLY A 43 2.56 -0.13 4.57
C GLY A 43 3.67 0.13 5.56
N LEU A 44 3.33 0.30 6.84
CA LEU A 44 4.27 0.78 7.86
C LEU A 44 5.03 2.04 7.42
N TYR A 45 4.37 2.89 6.63
CA TYR A 45 4.95 4.12 6.15
C TYR A 45 5.08 5.12 7.28
N ALA A 46 6.29 5.63 7.48
CA ALA A 46 6.55 6.74 8.36
C ALA A 46 7.74 7.54 7.82
N VAL A 47 7.67 8.87 7.94
CA VAL A 47 8.77 9.80 7.71
C VAL A 47 8.89 10.67 8.94
N ARG A 48 10.11 11.01 9.35
CA ARG A 48 10.35 11.89 10.49
C ARG A 48 9.73 13.28 10.19
N PRO A 49 9.05 13.93 11.15
CA PRO A 49 8.27 15.15 10.89
C PRO A 49 9.02 16.30 10.19
N ASP A 50 10.30 16.50 10.52
CA ASP A 50 11.18 17.49 9.90
C ASP A 50 11.47 17.20 8.41
N LEU A 51 11.24 15.97 7.96
CA LEU A 51 11.52 15.47 6.61
C LEU A 51 10.24 15.20 5.79
N GLU A 52 9.04 15.40 6.34
CA GLU A 52 7.76 15.06 5.68
C GLU A 52 7.56 15.76 4.32
N ARG A 53 8.20 16.92 4.13
CA ARG A 53 8.18 17.67 2.86
C ARG A 53 9.07 17.05 1.77
N MET A 54 9.90 16.06 2.10
CA MET A 54 10.78 15.34 1.17
C MET A 54 10.16 14.04 0.61
N GLY A 55 9.01 13.60 1.14
CA GLY A 55 8.05 12.74 0.44
C GLY A 55 8.24 11.20 0.48
N ILE A 56 7.12 10.48 0.37
CA ILE A 56 7.00 9.03 0.04
C ILE A 56 7.72 8.67 -1.27
N ALA A 57 7.80 9.60 -2.24
CA ALA A 57 8.39 9.33 -3.56
C ALA A 57 9.79 8.73 -3.48
N HIS A 58 10.63 9.26 -2.58
CA HIS A 58 11.97 8.72 -2.40
C HIS A 58 11.92 7.27 -1.90
N SER A 59 11.01 6.96 -0.97
CA SER A 59 10.89 5.63 -0.38
C SER A 59 10.33 4.59 -1.36
N VAL A 60 9.30 4.93 -2.16
CA VAL A 60 8.74 3.97 -3.14
C VAL A 60 9.62 3.85 -4.38
N GLY A 61 10.19 4.96 -4.86
CA GLY A 61 11.20 4.95 -5.92
C GLY A 61 12.39 4.06 -5.55
N ALA A 62 12.91 4.20 -4.33
CA ALA A 62 13.99 3.35 -3.82
C ALA A 62 13.61 1.86 -3.73
N LEU A 63 12.34 1.54 -3.53
CA LEU A 63 11.85 0.16 -3.51
C LEU A 63 11.64 -0.43 -4.92
N THR A 64 11.69 0.35 -5.99
CA THR A 64 11.37 -0.12 -7.35
C THR A 64 12.19 -1.34 -7.78
N PRO A 65 13.53 -1.40 -7.57
CA PRO A 65 14.31 -2.60 -7.89
C PRO A 65 13.81 -3.82 -7.12
N THR A 66 13.58 -3.68 -5.82
CA THR A 66 13.06 -4.75 -4.96
C THR A 66 11.66 -5.20 -5.41
N LEU A 67 10.77 -4.29 -5.78
CA LEU A 67 9.44 -4.62 -6.28
C LEU A 67 9.51 -5.43 -7.59
N ARG A 68 10.45 -5.09 -8.48
CA ARG A 68 10.70 -5.85 -9.71
C ARG A 68 11.25 -7.25 -9.43
N GLU A 69 12.20 -7.38 -8.50
CA GLU A 69 12.73 -8.67 -8.06
C GLU A 69 11.66 -9.58 -7.44
N LEU A 70 10.71 -8.99 -6.72
CA LEU A 70 9.56 -9.70 -6.14
C LEU A 70 8.59 -10.25 -7.21
N GLY A 71 8.72 -9.83 -8.47
CA GLY A 71 7.95 -10.35 -9.60
C GLY A 71 6.47 -9.99 -9.56
N VAL A 72 6.09 -8.95 -8.82
CA VAL A 72 4.69 -8.54 -8.69
C VAL A 72 4.27 -7.65 -9.86
N PRO A 73 3.02 -7.75 -10.34
CA PRO A 73 2.51 -6.86 -11.38
C PRO A 73 2.33 -5.41 -10.87
N PHE A 74 1.91 -5.27 -9.61
CA PHE A 74 1.59 -3.99 -8.98
C PHE A 74 2.05 -3.96 -7.52
N ALA A 75 2.37 -2.76 -7.03
CA ALA A 75 2.36 -2.46 -5.61
C ALA A 75 1.08 -1.72 -5.23
N PHE A 76 0.57 -1.99 -4.03
CA PHE A 76 -0.74 -1.54 -3.55
C PHE A 76 -0.59 -0.99 -2.13
N GLY A 77 -1.23 0.13 -1.83
CA GLY A 77 -1.28 0.68 -0.48
C GLY A 77 -2.60 1.38 -0.19
N THR A 78 -2.97 1.44 1.08
CA THR A 78 -4.14 2.19 1.55
C THR A 78 -3.68 3.30 2.47
N VAL A 79 -4.11 4.53 2.21
CA VAL A 79 -3.85 5.67 3.10
C VAL A 79 -5.15 6.37 3.50
N ARG A 80 -5.11 7.08 4.63
CA ARG A 80 -6.24 7.89 5.08
C ARG A 80 -6.46 9.07 4.13
N HIS A 81 -7.69 9.56 4.01
CA HIS A 81 -8.00 10.73 3.17
C HIS A 81 -7.18 11.98 3.50
N ALA A 82 -6.77 12.17 4.76
CA ALA A 82 -5.89 13.27 5.17
C ALA A 82 -4.52 13.27 4.44
N MET A 83 -4.10 12.12 3.90
CA MET A 83 -2.87 11.96 3.12
C MET A 83 -3.04 12.26 1.62
N ARG A 84 -4.24 12.66 1.15
CA ARG A 84 -4.53 12.90 -0.28
C ARG A 84 -3.49 13.78 -0.96
N ASN A 85 -3.29 14.99 -0.44
CA ASN A 85 -2.38 15.99 -1.03
C ASN A 85 -0.92 15.50 -1.04
N HIS A 86 -0.59 14.57 -0.14
CA HIS A 86 0.72 13.97 -0.10
C HIS A 86 0.86 12.92 -1.23
N VAL A 87 -0.16 12.11 -1.49
CA VAL A 87 -0.13 11.06 -2.53
C VAL A 87 -0.37 11.59 -3.94
N GLU A 88 -1.21 12.61 -4.12
CA GLU A 88 -1.54 13.16 -5.44
C GLU A 88 -0.32 13.69 -6.20
N ARG A 89 0.69 14.19 -5.49
CA ARG A 89 1.97 14.62 -6.08
C ARG A 89 2.66 13.51 -6.88
N TYR A 90 2.44 12.23 -6.52
CA TYR A 90 3.03 11.09 -7.22
C TYR A 90 2.23 10.69 -8.46
N CYS A 91 0.93 10.96 -8.44
CA CYS A 91 0.06 10.70 -9.59
C CYS A 91 0.37 11.66 -10.74
N GLN A 92 0.75 12.90 -10.43
CA GLN A 92 1.15 13.91 -11.42
C GLN A 92 2.35 13.47 -12.28
N ASN A 93 3.26 12.67 -11.72
CA ASN A 93 4.45 12.17 -12.41
C ASN A 93 4.25 10.77 -13.01
N GLY A 94 3.02 10.23 -12.98
CA GLY A 94 2.69 8.90 -13.53
C GLY A 94 3.25 7.71 -12.74
N MET A 95 3.88 7.93 -11.58
CA MET A 95 4.46 6.85 -10.77
C MET A 95 3.41 6.02 -10.03
N ALA A 96 2.26 6.63 -9.74
CA ALA A 96 1.19 6.04 -8.96
C ALA A 96 -0.17 6.48 -9.49
N SER A 97 -1.22 5.83 -9.03
CA SER A 97 -2.59 6.28 -9.27
C SER A 97 -3.45 6.06 -8.04
N ILE A 98 -4.26 7.06 -7.72
CA ILE A 98 -5.27 6.97 -6.67
C ILE A 98 -6.55 6.44 -7.31
N LEU A 99 -7.04 5.31 -6.83
CA LEU A 99 -8.36 4.82 -7.19
C LEU A 99 -9.40 5.40 -6.23
N THR A 100 -10.46 5.97 -6.79
CA THR A 100 -11.59 6.54 -6.04
C THR A 100 -12.80 5.63 -6.11
N GLY A 101 -13.66 5.63 -5.08
CA GLY A 101 -14.86 4.80 -5.05
C GLY A 101 -14.57 3.31 -4.89
N VAL A 102 -13.38 2.97 -4.39
CA VAL A 102 -12.95 1.61 -4.11
C VAL A 102 -12.95 1.39 -2.60
N ARG A 103 -13.77 0.44 -2.15
CA ARG A 103 -13.78 0.01 -0.75
C ARG A 103 -12.81 -1.13 -0.54
N VAL A 104 -12.21 -1.20 0.64
CA VAL A 104 -11.27 -2.26 1.02
C VAL A 104 -11.86 -3.04 2.19
N ARG A 105 -12.03 -4.36 2.01
CA ARG A 105 -12.45 -5.29 3.05
C ARG A 105 -11.24 -6.06 3.57
N SER A 106 -11.02 -6.02 4.88
CA SER A 106 -9.93 -6.72 5.56
C SER A 106 -10.52 -7.63 6.64
N SER A 107 -9.82 -8.72 6.99
CA SER A 107 -10.20 -9.50 8.17
C SER A 107 -9.88 -8.73 9.45
N ILE A 108 -10.65 -8.95 10.50
CA ILE A 108 -10.32 -8.42 11.83
C ILE A 108 -9.33 -9.38 12.49
N ALA A 109 -8.25 -8.85 13.08
CA ALA A 109 -7.19 -9.65 13.67
C ALA A 109 -7.69 -10.52 14.85
N GLU A 110 -8.60 -9.96 15.66
CA GLU A 110 -9.27 -10.67 16.75
C GLU A 110 -10.68 -11.07 16.31
N VAL A 111 -10.88 -12.36 16.05
CA VAL A 111 -12.20 -12.90 15.71
C VAL A 111 -13.00 -13.03 17.01
N ASN A 112 -14.10 -12.29 17.10
CA ASN A 112 -15.09 -12.43 18.15
C ASN A 112 -16.37 -12.99 17.53
N ALA A 113 -16.96 -14.02 18.15
CA ALA A 113 -18.17 -14.67 17.67
C ALA A 113 -19.37 -13.70 17.52
N ASP A 114 -19.40 -12.64 18.33
CA ASP A 114 -20.48 -11.66 18.34
C ASP A 114 -20.24 -10.46 17.41
N LEU A 115 -19.07 -10.39 16.75
CA LEU A 115 -18.70 -9.30 15.85
C LEU A 115 -18.45 -9.80 14.41
N PRO A 116 -18.66 -8.94 13.39
CA PRO A 116 -18.27 -9.27 12.03
C PRO A 116 -16.78 -9.65 11.96
N SER A 117 -16.45 -10.74 11.26
CA SER A 117 -15.06 -11.18 11.07
C SER A 117 -14.27 -10.31 10.08
N THR A 118 -14.93 -9.35 9.43
CA THR A 118 -14.32 -8.44 8.46
C THR A 118 -14.75 -6.99 8.71
N ARG A 119 -13.89 -6.06 8.31
CA ARG A 119 -14.15 -4.63 8.30
C ARG A 119 -14.02 -4.12 6.88
N THR A 120 -15.03 -3.37 6.42
CA THR A 120 -14.99 -2.68 5.12
C THR A 120 -14.76 -1.19 5.36
N GLU A 121 -13.75 -0.64 4.72
CA GLU A 121 -13.33 0.75 4.83
C GLU A 121 -13.33 1.41 3.45
N ASP A 122 -13.32 2.74 3.44
CA ASP A 122 -13.17 3.56 2.23
C ASP A 122 -11.87 4.38 2.33
N PRO A 123 -10.68 3.74 2.21
CA PRO A 123 -9.42 4.46 2.20
C PRO A 123 -9.11 5.03 0.81
N LEU A 124 -8.10 5.90 0.72
CA LEU A 124 -7.46 6.16 -0.56
C LEU A 124 -6.62 4.94 -0.94
N VAL A 125 -7.02 4.27 -2.03
CA VAL A 125 -6.26 3.18 -2.62
C VAL A 125 -5.23 3.77 -3.58
N VAL A 126 -3.96 3.39 -3.40
CA VAL A 126 -2.83 3.86 -4.20
C VAL A 126 -2.20 2.66 -4.89
N ILE A 127 -2.16 2.71 -6.22
CA ILE A 127 -1.58 1.67 -7.07
C ILE A 127 -0.29 2.19 -7.71
N PHE A 128 0.76 1.39 -7.64
CA PHE A 128 2.02 1.62 -8.34
C PHE A 128 2.21 0.51 -9.38
N PRO A 129 2.21 0.83 -10.68
CA PRO A 129 2.61 -0.10 -11.73
C PRO A 129 4.05 -0.60 -11.51
N VAL A 130 4.27 -1.92 -11.57
CA VAL A 130 5.61 -2.52 -11.41
C VAL A 130 6.00 -3.32 -12.64
N GLY A 131 5.35 -4.47 -12.83
CA GLY A 131 5.57 -5.38 -13.97
C GLY A 131 4.52 -5.23 -15.06
N ARG A 132 3.41 -4.53 -14.79
CA ARG A 132 2.30 -4.32 -15.72
C ARG A 132 1.85 -2.86 -15.72
N PRO A 133 1.36 -2.34 -16.86
CA PRO A 133 0.77 -1.01 -16.94
C PRO A 133 -0.54 -0.92 -16.13
N LEU A 134 -0.89 0.29 -15.70
CA LEU A 134 -2.07 0.54 -14.84
C LEU A 134 -3.39 0.12 -15.49
N ASN A 135 -3.52 0.20 -16.82
CA ASN A 135 -4.74 -0.20 -17.53
C ASN A 135 -5.01 -1.72 -17.46
N GLU A 136 -4.04 -2.52 -17.01
CA GLU A 136 -4.23 -3.94 -16.69
C GLU A 136 -4.66 -4.17 -15.23
N TRP A 137 -4.81 -3.11 -14.42
CA TRP A 137 -5.41 -3.25 -13.10
C TRP A 137 -6.85 -3.77 -13.24
N PRO A 138 -7.25 -4.84 -12.51
CA PRO A 138 -8.56 -5.45 -12.70
C PRO A 138 -9.71 -4.49 -12.39
N PRO A 139 -10.84 -4.58 -13.10
CA PRO A 139 -12.02 -3.79 -12.80
C PRO A 139 -12.64 -4.25 -11.47
N GLY A 140 -13.08 -3.31 -10.64
CA GLY A 140 -13.79 -3.61 -9.40
C GLY A 140 -13.81 -2.42 -8.44
N THR A 141 -14.88 -2.33 -7.65
CA THR A 141 -15.04 -1.29 -6.60
C THR A 141 -14.88 -1.84 -5.18
N LEU A 142 -14.58 -3.14 -5.07
CA LEU A 142 -14.27 -3.81 -3.81
C LEU A 142 -12.94 -4.55 -3.96
N ILE A 143 -12.04 -4.28 -3.02
CA ILE A 143 -10.81 -5.04 -2.82
C ILE A 143 -10.95 -5.84 -1.54
N GLU A 144 -10.87 -7.17 -1.64
CA GLU A 144 -10.73 -8.04 -0.48
C GLU A 144 -9.24 -8.27 -0.24
N ARG A 145 -8.74 -7.76 0.88
CA ARG A 145 -7.32 -7.82 1.23
C ARG A 145 -6.86 -9.24 1.60
N ASN A 146 -7.80 -10.13 1.92
CA ASN A 146 -7.55 -11.50 2.37
C ASN A 146 -6.58 -11.59 3.56
N GLY A 147 -6.63 -10.59 4.44
CA GLY A 147 -5.79 -10.47 5.63
C GLY A 147 -6.17 -9.22 6.43
N SER A 148 -5.62 -9.13 7.65
CA SER A 148 -5.86 -7.97 8.50
C SER A 148 -5.07 -6.76 8.03
N GLU A 149 -5.66 -5.59 8.27
CA GLU A 149 -5.04 -4.27 8.05
C GLU A 149 -4.10 -3.91 9.18
#